data_AF-A0A2A5Y5X9-F1
#
_entry.id   AF-A0A2A5Y5X9-F1
#
_cell.length_a   1.000
_cell.length_b   1.000
_cell.length_c   1.000
_cell.angle_alpha   90.00
_cell.angle_beta   90.00
_cell.angle_gamma   90.00
#
_symmetry.space_group_name_H-M   'P 1'
#
loop_
_entity.id
_entity.type
_entity.pdbx_description
1 polymer ?
#
loop_
_entity_poly.entity_id
_entity_poly.type
_entity_poly.pdbx_seq_one_letter_code
_entity_poly.pdbx_strand_id
1 'polypeptide(L)'
;MHKATKNTVFWLITLFTPIIILLLTEMSLRLGGYESEKQDLFIEAPNTPDYLIANSKFIERYFPSFVPKIAPNAFRKEKVQNTFRIFVFGGSSAEGFPYNFYTSFADQLKQKLLLNTQGLSVEVINLGMTAVNSYVIHDLAKRVFPYEPDAVIIYAGHNEYYGSFGAATTQFGFTNSIGLKRLILWLKDWRVYQFLENTLQLVGENQDTSERRTMMAKVISESDIPVESDIYRHGIEQYRSNMSDIVKRFDKNGIPIFLGTLASNLMDQAPLSDNPDVLALYEQAQATYEEGLVDEASTLFLQAKELDGTRFRAPEEMNHILTNITQETSAELVPIQAVLRNASTRKIEDTSLFIDHLHPNDRGHKIIANTFFEAISLLPKLQSFLNPNPIGPPSEISTFEKAYAEISIARLLVGYPFVKNVTIDNELQVFERIYRSYLNISYIDSIAAVASKQQVFVPLALTEVIAKAYLKADTLAIVQHSYDLLKWQLRHQNLIESSIEFTLNSGKNKAYIINMLHQVINDGNLDTRYFDLLASLYLLNENTKQAKYWLKETERRTPNAPRLFYNYSRYYLLEGDTIKAQKYYQQFVQTQRLD
;
A
#
# COMPACT_ATOMS: atom_id res chain seq x y z
N MET A 1 60.57 10.30 24.26
CA MET A 1 59.55 11.18 23.62
C MET A 1 59.79 12.62 24.03
N HIS A 2 59.97 13.51 23.04
CA HIS A 2 60.08 14.96 23.26
C HIS A 2 58.85 15.50 24.02
N LYS A 3 59.01 16.58 24.80
CA LYS A 3 57.92 17.22 25.58
C LYS A 3 56.70 17.55 24.70
N ALA A 4 56.94 17.98 23.46
CA ALA A 4 55.91 18.21 22.45
C ALA A 4 55.13 16.93 22.08
N THR A 5 55.81 15.79 21.96
CA THR A 5 55.18 14.49 21.68
C THR A 5 54.30 14.03 22.85
N LYS A 6 54.73 14.23 24.10
CA LYS A 6 53.92 13.88 25.29
C LYS A 6 52.65 14.72 25.39
N ASN A 7 52.75 16.03 25.15
CA ASN A 7 51.59 16.93 25.15
C ASN A 7 50.60 16.58 24.02
N THR A 8 51.11 16.25 22.84
CA THR A 8 50.28 15.82 21.70
C THR A 8 49.55 14.52 22.04
N VAL A 9 50.25 13.53 22.59
CA VAL A 9 49.62 12.25 23.00
C VAL A 9 48.59 12.45 24.11
N PHE A 10 48.85 13.31 25.09
CA PHE A 10 47.87 13.66 26.13
C PHE A 10 46.59 14.21 25.52
N TRP A 11 46.68 15.22 24.65
CA TRP A 11 45.50 15.82 24.01
C TRP A 11 44.77 14.86 23.09
N LEU A 12 45.48 13.98 22.38
CA LEU A 12 44.87 12.92 21.59
C LEU A 12 44.10 11.94 22.50
N ILE A 13 44.68 11.47 23.60
CA ILE A 13 44.00 10.58 24.55
C ILE A 13 42.75 11.27 25.11
N THR A 14 42.87 12.52 25.59
CA THR A 14 41.73 13.27 26.13
C THR A 14 40.62 13.45 25.10
N LEU A 15 40.96 13.75 23.84
CA LEU A 15 39.99 13.91 22.76
C LEU A 15 39.28 12.59 22.39
N PHE A 16 40.02 11.47 22.37
CA PHE A 16 39.47 10.17 21.94
C PHE A 16 38.84 9.35 23.05
N THR A 17 39.17 9.60 24.32
CA THR A 17 38.60 8.88 25.47
C THR A 17 37.06 8.85 25.46
N PRO A 18 36.32 9.98 25.30
CA PRO A 18 34.85 9.92 25.26
C PRO A 18 34.32 9.12 24.07
N ILE A 19 34.98 9.20 22.91
CA ILE A 19 34.60 8.44 21.72
C ILE A 19 34.80 6.94 21.96
N ILE A 20 35.94 6.55 22.55
CA ILE A 20 36.23 5.15 22.90
C ILE A 20 35.19 4.63 23.88
N ILE A 21 34.81 5.40 24.90
CA ILE A 21 33.77 5.01 25.87
C ILE A 21 32.44 4.76 25.14
N LEU A 22 31.99 5.69 24.29
CA LEU A 22 30.74 5.52 23.53
C LEU A 22 30.78 4.29 22.60
N LEU A 23 31.90 4.04 21.93
CA LEU A 23 32.06 2.86 21.07
C LEU A 23 32.07 1.55 21.88
N LEU A 24 32.70 1.54 23.05
CA LEU A 24 32.67 0.38 23.95
C LEU A 24 31.26 0.14 24.48
N THR A 25 30.53 1.18 24.88
CA THR A 25 29.12 1.06 25.30
C THR A 25 28.24 0.56 24.15
N GLU A 26 28.39 1.09 22.94
CA GLU A 26 27.67 0.61 21.75
C GLU A 26 27.95 -0.87 21.51
N MET A 27 29.22 -1.29 21.60
CA MET A 27 29.60 -2.70 21.45
C MET A 27 28.98 -3.58 22.53
N SER A 28 28.99 -3.14 23.80
CA SER A 28 28.35 -3.85 24.89
C SER A 28 26.84 -4.00 24.69
N LEU A 29 26.14 -2.93 24.29
CA LEU A 29 24.70 -2.97 24.02
C LEU A 29 24.38 -3.91 22.84
N ARG A 30 25.19 -3.88 21.78
CA ARG A 30 25.04 -4.78 20.63
C ARG A 30 25.25 -6.25 21.01
N LEU A 31 26.33 -6.57 21.74
CA LEU A 31 26.62 -7.93 22.19
C LEU A 31 25.58 -8.44 23.19
N GLY A 32 25.01 -7.54 24.01
CA GLY A 32 23.89 -7.84 24.90
C GLY A 32 22.53 -8.00 24.20
N GLY A 33 22.45 -7.79 22.89
CA GLY A 33 21.21 -7.93 22.11
C GLY A 33 20.19 -6.79 22.31
N TYR A 34 20.60 -5.66 22.90
CA TYR A 34 19.72 -4.52 23.17
C TYR A 34 19.10 -4.00 21.87
N GLU A 35 17.77 -3.98 21.82
CA GLU A 35 16.96 -3.52 20.68
C GLU A 35 17.32 -4.20 19.34
N SER A 36 17.87 -5.42 19.38
CA SER A 36 18.31 -6.16 18.18
C SER A 36 17.17 -6.40 17.18
N GLU A 37 15.96 -6.62 17.68
CA GLU A 37 14.74 -6.83 16.90
C GLU A 37 14.19 -5.58 16.18
N LYS A 38 14.71 -4.37 16.48
CA LYS A 38 14.27 -3.11 15.86
C LYS A 38 15.23 -2.56 14.80
N GLN A 39 16.23 -3.36 14.39
CA GLN A 39 17.32 -2.88 13.55
C GLN A 39 17.07 -3.12 12.06
N ASP A 40 16.41 -4.22 11.73
CA ASP A 40 16.17 -4.62 10.36
C ASP A 40 14.74 -4.26 9.92
N LEU A 41 14.63 -3.59 8.77
CA LEU A 41 13.35 -3.22 8.15
C LEU A 41 12.54 -4.46 7.76
N PHE A 42 13.23 -5.54 7.38
CA PHE A 42 12.61 -6.79 7.00
C PHE A 42 13.15 -7.95 7.84
N ILE A 43 12.26 -8.84 8.25
CA ILE A 43 12.57 -10.04 9.02
C ILE A 43 12.04 -11.28 8.30
N GLU A 44 12.57 -12.45 8.64
CA GLU A 44 12.09 -13.71 8.09
C GLU A 44 10.61 -13.94 8.42
N ALA A 45 9.86 -14.33 7.39
CA ALA A 45 8.45 -14.64 7.52
C ALA A 45 8.26 -15.89 8.40
N PRO A 46 7.31 -15.88 9.37
CA PRO A 46 7.07 -17.02 10.25
C PRO A 46 6.79 -18.30 9.46
N ASN A 47 7.49 -19.39 9.82
CA ASN A 47 7.40 -20.71 9.18
C ASN A 47 7.87 -20.77 7.71
N THR A 48 8.43 -19.69 7.14
CA THR A 48 8.90 -19.63 5.75
C THR A 48 10.18 -18.78 5.63
N PRO A 49 11.35 -19.27 6.09
CA PRO A 49 12.57 -18.48 6.25
C PRO A 49 13.19 -17.95 4.93
N ASP A 50 12.82 -18.54 3.78
CA ASP A 50 13.24 -18.03 2.46
C ASP A 50 12.54 -16.73 2.05
N TYR A 51 11.57 -16.27 2.85
CA TYR A 51 10.77 -15.08 2.60
C TYR A 51 10.97 -14.06 3.72
N LEU A 52 10.85 -12.79 3.35
CA LEU A 52 10.93 -11.65 4.23
C LEU A 52 9.58 -10.93 4.29
N ILE A 53 9.26 -10.36 5.44
CA ILE A 53 8.13 -9.45 5.67
C ILE A 53 8.60 -8.19 6.37
N ALA A 54 7.85 -7.09 6.21
CA ALA A 54 8.14 -5.84 6.91
C ALA A 54 8.06 -6.04 8.43
N ASN A 55 9.05 -5.52 9.14
CA ASN A 55 9.17 -5.64 10.58
C ASN A 55 8.43 -4.50 11.28
N SER A 56 7.29 -4.80 11.91
CA SER A 56 6.53 -3.78 12.66
C SER A 56 7.32 -3.15 13.80
N LYS A 57 8.25 -3.89 14.43
CA LYS A 57 9.09 -3.36 15.52
C LYS A 57 10.10 -2.33 15.04
N PHE A 58 10.56 -2.44 13.80
CA PHE A 58 11.42 -1.43 13.18
C PHE A 58 10.72 -0.07 13.06
N ILE A 59 9.41 -0.07 12.79
CA ILE A 59 8.60 1.12 12.52
C ILE A 59 8.40 1.99 13.78
N GLU A 60 8.44 1.39 14.97
CA GLU A 60 8.34 2.10 16.26
C GLU A 60 9.29 3.30 16.38
N ARG A 61 10.46 3.24 15.73
CA ARG A 61 11.46 4.32 15.75
C ARG A 61 10.92 5.67 15.26
N TYR A 62 9.89 5.64 14.41
CA TYR A 62 9.25 6.83 13.86
C TYR A 62 8.01 7.25 14.65
N PHE A 63 7.42 6.37 15.47
CA PHE A 63 6.12 6.62 16.11
C PHE A 63 6.16 6.15 17.58
N PRO A 64 6.60 7.00 18.51
CA PRO A 64 6.72 6.64 19.92
C PRO A 64 5.36 6.49 20.61
N SER A 65 4.31 7.17 20.10
CA SER A 65 2.99 7.20 20.75
C SER A 65 2.00 6.13 20.23
N PHE A 66 2.26 5.54 19.07
CA PHE A 66 1.44 4.46 18.48
C PHE A 66 2.24 3.75 17.39
N VAL A 67 1.92 2.50 17.06
CA VAL A 67 2.58 1.79 15.96
C VAL A 67 1.60 1.65 14.80
N PRO A 68 1.84 2.28 13.64
CA PRO A 68 0.98 2.09 12.50
C PRO A 68 1.10 0.67 11.96
N LYS A 69 0.05 0.19 11.29
CA LYS A 69 0.10 -1.09 10.61
C LYS A 69 0.92 -0.96 9.32
N ILE A 70 1.54 -2.06 8.92
CA ILE A 70 2.29 -2.19 7.67
C ILE A 70 1.88 -3.48 6.98
N ALA A 71 1.81 -3.46 5.66
CA ALA A 71 1.37 -4.61 4.90
C ALA A 71 2.35 -5.79 5.08
N PRO A 72 1.87 -7.00 5.42
CA PRO A 72 2.73 -8.18 5.57
C PRO A 72 3.03 -8.81 4.21
N ASN A 73 3.44 -8.00 3.22
CA ASN A 73 3.77 -8.49 1.89
C ASN A 73 5.04 -9.33 1.94
N ALA A 74 4.88 -10.65 1.89
CA ALA A 74 6.00 -11.57 1.82
C ALA A 74 6.67 -11.50 0.44
N PHE A 75 8.00 -11.47 0.41
CA PHE A 75 8.82 -11.54 -0.80
C PHE A 75 10.08 -12.36 -0.56
N ARG A 76 10.73 -12.88 -1.60
CA ARG A 76 11.88 -13.76 -1.43
C ARG A 76 13.08 -13.00 -0.86
N LYS A 77 13.74 -13.59 0.14
CA LYS A 77 14.98 -13.10 0.72
C LYS A 77 16.07 -12.91 -0.34
N GLU A 78 16.29 -13.97 -1.13
CA GLU A 78 17.17 -13.97 -2.29
C GLU A 78 16.34 -13.76 -3.56
N LYS A 79 16.66 -12.71 -4.33
CA LYS A 79 15.94 -12.40 -5.57
C LYS A 79 16.30 -13.42 -6.65
N VAL A 80 15.30 -14.12 -7.17
CA VAL A 80 15.51 -15.11 -8.24
C VAL A 80 15.43 -14.48 -9.63
N GLN A 81 16.00 -15.16 -10.62
CA GLN A 81 15.95 -14.74 -12.02
C GLN A 81 14.50 -14.53 -12.49
N ASN A 82 14.30 -13.57 -13.39
CA ASN A 82 12.98 -13.17 -13.92
C ASN A 82 12.00 -12.75 -12.81
N THR A 83 12.51 -12.11 -11.75
CA THR A 83 11.67 -11.41 -10.77
C THR A 83 11.66 -9.91 -11.06
N PHE A 84 10.48 -9.30 -10.98
CA PHE A 84 10.27 -7.86 -10.99
C PHE A 84 9.79 -7.40 -9.61
N ARG A 85 10.64 -6.67 -8.90
CA ARG A 85 10.45 -6.27 -7.50
C ARG A 85 10.23 -4.76 -7.38
N ILE A 86 9.10 -4.37 -6.81
CA ILE A 86 8.67 -2.98 -6.65
C ILE A 86 8.50 -2.68 -5.16
N PHE A 87 9.05 -1.55 -4.71
CA PHE A 87 8.75 -1.02 -3.37
C PHE A 87 7.85 0.22 -3.52
N VAL A 88 6.77 0.25 -2.74
CA VAL A 88 5.80 1.35 -2.73
C VAL A 88 5.91 2.10 -1.41
N PHE A 89 6.14 3.41 -1.48
CA PHE A 89 6.17 4.30 -0.32
C PHE A 89 4.98 5.26 -0.35
N GLY A 90 4.42 5.54 0.83
CA GLY A 90 3.39 6.56 0.98
C GLY A 90 2.74 6.63 2.35
N GLY A 91 1.71 7.46 2.43
CA GLY A 91 0.89 7.59 3.64
C GLY A 91 -0.22 6.53 3.73
N SER A 92 -1.26 6.85 4.50
CA SER A 92 -2.49 6.04 4.66
C SER A 92 -3.17 5.69 3.32
N SER A 93 -3.16 6.62 2.36
CA SER A 93 -3.70 6.34 1.01
C SER A 93 -2.87 5.33 0.22
N ALA A 94 -1.57 5.20 0.49
CA ALA A 94 -0.75 4.14 -0.12
C ALA A 94 -0.86 2.82 0.63
N GLU A 95 -0.97 2.88 1.95
CA GLU A 95 -1.29 1.73 2.80
C GLU A 95 -2.57 1.01 2.33
N GLY A 96 -3.58 1.78 1.91
CA GLY A 96 -4.89 1.27 1.49
C GLY A 96 -6.04 1.73 2.38
N PHE A 97 -5.78 2.55 3.40
CA PHE A 97 -6.81 3.01 4.34
C PHE A 97 -7.98 3.68 3.60
N PRO A 98 -9.24 3.39 3.97
CA PRO A 98 -9.71 2.59 5.12
C PRO A 98 -9.83 1.09 4.84
N TYR A 99 -9.47 0.67 3.63
CA TYR A 99 -9.50 -0.72 3.20
C TYR A 99 -8.27 -1.46 3.71
N ASN A 100 -8.31 -2.77 3.55
CA ASN A 100 -7.18 -3.64 3.80
C ASN A 100 -6.04 -3.40 2.80
N PHE A 101 -4.80 -3.74 3.19
CA PHE A 101 -3.62 -3.62 2.32
C PHE A 101 -3.79 -4.34 0.98
N TYR A 102 -4.54 -5.45 0.96
CA TYR A 102 -4.84 -6.23 -0.25
C TYR A 102 -5.97 -5.65 -1.13
N THR A 103 -6.47 -4.47 -0.75
CA THR A 103 -7.38 -3.63 -1.55
C THR A 103 -6.68 -2.36 -2.03
N SER A 104 -5.50 -2.04 -1.47
CA SER A 104 -4.69 -0.87 -1.84
C SER A 104 -4.31 -0.86 -3.32
N PHE A 105 -3.93 0.31 -3.82
CA PHE A 105 -3.47 0.42 -5.21
C PHE A 105 -2.21 -0.42 -5.48
N ALA A 106 -1.38 -0.65 -4.45
CA ALA A 106 -0.17 -1.45 -4.57
C ALA A 106 -0.50 -2.93 -4.86
N ASP A 107 -1.50 -3.49 -4.17
CA ASP A 107 -1.94 -4.87 -4.44
C ASP A 107 -2.71 -4.98 -5.76
N GLN A 108 -3.53 -3.98 -6.10
CA GLN A 108 -4.18 -3.91 -7.42
C GLN A 108 -3.14 -3.85 -8.56
N LEU A 109 -2.05 -3.11 -8.36
CA LEU A 109 -0.92 -3.08 -9.30
C LEU A 109 -0.25 -4.46 -9.40
N LYS A 110 0.01 -5.14 -8.27
CA LYS A 110 0.54 -6.52 -8.27
C LYS A 110 -0.33 -7.45 -9.11
N GLN A 111 -1.64 -7.45 -8.88
CA GLN A 111 -2.59 -8.30 -9.60
C GLN A 111 -2.60 -7.97 -11.11
N LYS A 112 -2.56 -6.68 -11.49
CA LYS A 112 -2.48 -6.28 -12.90
C LYS A 112 -1.18 -6.75 -13.57
N LEU A 113 -0.04 -6.60 -12.90
CA LEU A 113 1.25 -7.07 -13.40
C LEU A 113 1.25 -8.59 -13.59
N LEU A 114 0.75 -9.35 -12.61
CA LEU A 114 0.65 -10.81 -12.72
C LEU A 114 -0.22 -11.24 -13.90
N LEU A 115 -1.42 -10.67 -14.03
CA LEU A 115 -2.34 -11.02 -15.10
C LEU A 115 -1.80 -10.67 -16.49
N ASN A 116 -1.00 -9.60 -16.61
CA ASN A 116 -0.53 -9.08 -17.90
C ASN A 116 0.93 -9.43 -18.22
N THR A 117 1.59 -10.30 -17.43
CA THR A 117 2.94 -10.77 -17.71
C THR A 117 3.01 -12.30 -17.73
N GLN A 118 4.00 -12.86 -18.42
CA GLN A 118 4.21 -14.30 -18.49
C GLN A 118 5.70 -14.61 -18.35
N GLY A 119 6.06 -15.61 -17.54
CA GLY A 119 7.45 -15.97 -17.28
C GLY A 119 8.18 -15.00 -16.35
N LEU A 120 7.44 -14.10 -15.70
CA LEU A 120 7.93 -13.11 -14.77
C LEU A 120 7.27 -13.31 -13.40
N SER A 121 8.07 -13.46 -12.35
CA SER A 121 7.60 -13.35 -10.97
C SER A 121 7.49 -11.88 -10.59
N VAL A 122 6.42 -11.51 -9.90
CA VAL A 122 6.16 -10.13 -9.48
C VAL A 122 6.10 -10.05 -7.96
N GLU A 123 6.87 -9.14 -7.41
CA GLU A 123 6.89 -8.82 -5.99
C GLU A 123 6.60 -7.32 -5.83
N VAL A 124 5.50 -6.99 -5.14
CA VAL A 124 5.16 -5.60 -4.80
C VAL A 124 5.09 -5.50 -3.29
N ILE A 125 5.99 -4.73 -2.70
CA ILE A 125 6.14 -4.56 -1.26
C ILE A 125 5.60 -3.19 -0.90
N ASN A 126 4.45 -3.15 -0.24
CA ASN A 126 3.82 -1.91 0.20
C ASN A 126 4.36 -1.51 1.58
N LEU A 127 5.16 -0.44 1.60
CA LEU A 127 5.68 0.20 2.81
C LEU A 127 4.88 1.47 3.17
N GLY A 128 3.71 1.65 2.57
CA GLY A 128 2.77 2.71 2.93
C GLY A 128 2.21 2.48 4.34
N MET A 129 2.10 3.54 5.13
CA MET A 129 1.53 3.50 6.47
C MET A 129 0.97 4.88 6.87
N THR A 130 -0.01 4.90 7.79
CA THR A 130 -0.58 6.16 8.32
C THR A 130 0.49 7.10 8.89
N ALA A 131 0.25 8.41 8.82
CA ALA A 131 1.10 9.46 9.39
C ALA A 131 2.55 9.52 8.89
N VAL A 132 2.87 8.88 7.75
CA VAL A 132 4.18 8.99 7.09
C VAL A 132 4.30 10.27 6.26
N ASN A 133 5.41 10.97 6.45
CA ASN A 133 5.86 12.09 5.62
C ASN A 133 7.20 11.79 4.92
N SER A 134 7.76 12.80 4.25
CA SER A 134 8.99 12.66 3.48
C SER A 134 10.23 12.24 4.29
N TYR A 135 10.32 12.48 5.60
CA TYR A 135 11.45 12.04 6.43
C TYR A 135 11.47 10.52 6.64
N VAL A 136 10.30 9.94 6.91
CA VAL A 136 10.20 8.48 7.09
C VAL A 136 10.51 7.81 5.76
N ILE A 137 9.97 8.32 4.64
CA ILE A 137 10.28 7.80 3.31
C ILE A 137 11.77 7.93 3.00
N HIS A 138 12.41 9.05 3.37
CA HIS A 138 13.84 9.26 3.19
C HIS A 138 14.69 8.19 3.90
N ASP A 139 14.33 7.84 5.15
CA ASP A 139 15.04 6.80 5.89
C ASP A 139 14.75 5.38 5.40
N LEU A 140 13.52 5.10 4.97
CA LEU A 140 13.13 3.78 4.42
C LEU A 140 13.73 3.55 3.02
N ALA A 141 13.72 4.57 2.15
CA ALA A 141 14.19 4.49 0.77
C ALA A 141 15.63 3.99 0.65
N LYS A 142 16.54 4.44 1.52
CA LYS A 142 17.93 3.97 1.49
C LYS A 142 18.08 2.51 1.96
N ARG A 143 17.10 1.96 2.68
CA ARG A 143 17.15 0.61 3.27
C ARG A 143 16.63 -0.47 2.34
N VAL A 144 16.00 -0.10 1.21
CA VAL A 144 15.51 -1.10 0.25
C VAL A 144 16.57 -1.52 -0.78
N PHE A 145 17.68 -0.78 -0.92
CA PHE A 145 18.74 -1.10 -1.89
C PHE A 145 19.31 -2.53 -1.77
N PRO A 146 19.57 -3.09 -0.57
CA PRO A 146 20.06 -4.46 -0.44
C PRO A 146 19.11 -5.52 -0.99
N TYR A 147 17.84 -5.18 -1.22
CA TYR A 147 16.83 -6.07 -1.74
C TYR A 147 16.59 -5.88 -3.24
N GLU A 148 17.51 -5.22 -3.95
CA GLU A 148 17.53 -5.17 -5.42
C GLU A 148 16.19 -4.75 -6.06
N PRO A 149 15.65 -3.56 -5.76
CA PRO A 149 14.44 -3.07 -6.41
C PRO A 149 14.63 -2.93 -7.93
N ASP A 150 13.62 -3.29 -8.71
CA ASP A 150 13.55 -2.98 -10.14
C ASP A 150 12.83 -1.66 -10.42
N ALA A 151 11.98 -1.22 -9.50
CA ALA A 151 11.31 0.07 -9.54
C ALA A 151 10.90 0.50 -8.13
N VAL A 152 10.71 1.81 -7.94
CA VAL A 152 10.12 2.40 -6.74
C VAL A 152 8.95 3.29 -7.10
N ILE A 153 7.89 3.23 -6.30
CA ILE A 153 6.73 4.11 -6.42
C ILE A 153 6.63 4.97 -5.16
N ILE A 154 6.38 6.27 -5.32
CA ILE A 154 6.06 7.17 -4.21
C ILE A 154 4.73 7.87 -4.49
N TYR A 155 3.78 7.70 -3.59
CA TYR A 155 2.53 8.46 -3.53
C TYR A 155 2.36 9.01 -2.10
N ALA A 156 2.95 10.19 -1.85
CA ALA A 156 3.08 10.74 -0.50
C ALA A 156 3.20 12.26 -0.47
N GLY A 157 2.60 12.87 0.54
CA GLY A 157 2.74 14.31 0.89
C GLY A 157 1.61 14.84 1.76
N HIS A 158 0.47 14.14 1.82
CA HIS A 158 -0.68 14.53 2.66
C HIS A 158 -0.36 14.72 4.15
N ASN A 159 0.65 14.03 4.69
CA ASN A 159 1.04 14.15 6.09
C ASN A 159 2.31 14.98 6.29
N GLU A 160 2.72 15.83 5.35
CA GLU A 160 4.01 16.52 5.48
C GLU A 160 4.09 17.42 6.73
N TYR A 161 2.97 18.04 7.10
CA TYR A 161 2.88 18.94 8.26
C TYR A 161 2.73 18.17 9.57
N TYR A 162 1.78 17.24 9.65
CA TYR A 162 1.40 16.58 10.91
C TYR A 162 1.95 15.17 11.09
N GLY A 163 2.46 14.56 10.03
CA GLY A 163 3.11 13.25 10.10
C GLY A 163 4.35 13.26 10.98
N SER A 164 4.87 12.06 11.25
CA SER A 164 6.06 11.91 12.08
C SER A 164 7.23 12.78 11.58
N PHE A 165 7.87 13.58 12.44
CA PHE A 165 8.88 14.60 12.08
C PHE A 165 8.38 15.77 11.21
N GLY A 166 7.07 15.95 11.07
CA GLY A 166 6.47 17.06 10.29
C GLY A 166 6.81 18.46 10.82
N ALA A 167 6.44 19.49 10.06
CA ALA A 167 6.69 20.88 10.43
C ALA A 167 5.76 21.39 11.56
N ALA A 168 4.61 20.74 11.75
CA ALA A 168 3.57 21.12 12.71
C ALA A 168 3.38 20.08 13.82
N THR A 169 4.31 19.13 13.99
CA THR A 169 4.26 18.16 15.07
C THR A 169 5.16 18.57 16.24
N THR A 170 4.71 18.31 17.46
CA THR A 170 5.52 18.40 18.67
C THR A 170 6.47 17.21 18.81
N GLN A 171 6.19 16.12 18.10
CA GLN A 171 6.99 14.90 18.09
C GLN A 171 8.35 15.14 17.40
N PHE A 172 9.43 15.12 18.18
CA PHE A 172 10.77 15.55 17.73
C PHE A 172 10.81 17.03 17.26
N GLY A 173 9.83 17.83 17.67
CA GLY A 173 9.56 19.20 17.22
C GLY A 173 10.39 20.30 17.89
N PHE A 174 11.49 19.96 18.57
CA PHE A 174 12.41 20.98 19.10
C PHE A 174 13.22 21.71 18.01
N THR A 175 13.08 21.29 16.75
CA THR A 175 13.79 21.89 15.62
C THR A 175 13.04 21.71 14.30
N ASN A 176 13.10 22.71 13.43
CA ASN A 176 12.69 22.63 12.02
C ASN A 176 13.88 22.40 11.07
N SER A 177 15.08 22.17 11.61
CA SER A 177 16.27 21.89 10.80
C SER A 177 16.19 20.51 10.16
N ILE A 178 16.17 20.48 8.83
CA ILE A 178 16.18 19.25 8.03
C ILE A 178 17.39 18.39 8.34
N GLY A 179 18.58 19.02 8.48
CA GLY A 179 19.82 18.32 8.80
C GLY A 179 19.78 17.65 10.18
N LEU A 180 19.19 18.31 11.18
CA LEU A 180 19.09 17.75 12.53
C LEU A 180 18.06 16.62 12.62
N LYS A 181 16.91 16.73 11.94
CA LYS A 181 15.93 15.63 11.83
C LYS A 181 16.53 14.41 11.14
N ARG A 182 17.29 14.60 10.05
CA ARG A 182 18.05 13.51 9.39
C ARG A 182 19.14 12.93 10.28
N LEU A 183 19.82 13.76 11.08
CA LEU A 183 20.82 13.30 12.04
C LEU A 183 20.18 12.44 13.13
N ILE A 184 19.02 12.81 13.66
CA ILE A 184 18.26 12.02 14.64
C ILE A 184 17.92 10.64 14.04
N LEU A 185 17.39 10.61 12.82
CA LEU A 185 17.09 9.34 12.12
C LEU A 185 18.32 8.47 11.89
N TRP A 186 19.47 9.09 11.60
CA TRP A 186 20.74 8.38 11.50
C TRP A 186 21.24 7.87 12.88
N LEU A 187 21.10 8.67 13.93
CA LEU A 187 21.44 8.28 15.30
C LEU A 187 20.57 7.12 15.80
N LYS A 188 19.32 7.01 15.34
CA LYS A 188 18.43 5.87 15.64
C LYS A 188 18.94 4.52 15.13
N ASP A 189 20.03 4.45 14.36
CA ASP A 189 20.72 3.19 14.04
C ASP A 189 21.74 2.75 15.13
N TRP A 190 22.02 3.60 16.12
CA TRP A 190 22.95 3.34 17.22
C TRP A 190 22.21 2.95 18.50
N ARG A 191 22.67 1.87 19.15
CA ARG A 191 22.03 1.32 20.37
C ARG A 191 22.22 2.26 21.55
N VAL A 192 23.35 2.95 21.63
CA VAL A 192 23.59 4.01 22.62
C VAL A 192 22.55 5.12 22.49
N TYR A 193 22.21 5.56 21.28
CA TYR A 193 21.19 6.57 21.10
C TYR A 193 19.80 6.06 21.50
N GLN A 194 19.42 4.86 21.07
CA GLN A 194 18.16 4.23 21.47
C GLN A 194 18.06 4.08 22.99
N PHE A 195 19.15 3.69 23.66
CA PHE A 195 19.22 3.60 25.11
C PHE A 195 19.02 4.96 25.78
N LEU A 196 19.68 6.01 25.28
CA LEU A 196 19.52 7.38 25.78
C LEU A 196 18.09 7.88 25.57
N GLU A 197 17.53 7.69 24.37
CA GLU A 197 16.16 8.07 24.03
C GLU A 197 15.15 7.39 24.96
N ASN A 198 15.24 6.07 25.13
CA ASN A 198 14.39 5.30 26.03
C ASN A 198 14.53 5.75 27.50
N THR A 199 15.74 6.08 27.94
CA THR A 199 15.99 6.58 29.30
C THR A 199 15.37 7.96 29.53
N LEU A 200 15.44 8.85 28.54
CA LEU A 200 14.84 10.19 28.62
C LEU A 200 13.31 10.14 28.60
N GLN A 201 12.72 9.20 27.86
CA GLN A 201 11.27 8.98 27.83
C GLN A 201 10.74 8.51 29.18
N LEU A 202 11.44 7.60 29.88
CA LEU A 202 11.07 7.11 31.22
C LEU A 202 11.03 8.23 32.29
N VAL A 203 11.77 9.32 32.10
CA VAL A 203 11.78 10.48 33.01
C VAL A 203 10.66 11.48 32.68
N GLY A 204 10.07 11.40 31.48
CA GLY A 204 9.03 12.29 30.98
C GLY A 204 7.59 11.76 31.04
N GLU A 205 7.38 10.47 31.37
CA GLU A 205 6.04 9.88 31.42
C GLU A 205 5.26 10.27 32.70
N ASN A 206 4.66 11.44 32.65
CA ASN A 206 3.38 11.71 33.31
C ASN A 206 2.43 12.18 32.22
N GLN A 207 1.67 11.28 31.59
CA GLN A 207 0.42 11.68 30.95
C GLN A 207 -0.56 10.51 30.71
N ASP A 208 -1.80 10.85 31.02
CA ASP A 208 -3.04 10.11 31.12
C ASP A 208 -3.32 9.13 29.97
N THR A 209 -3.61 7.86 30.31
CA THR A 209 -3.98 6.78 29.37
C THR A 209 -5.50 6.73 29.09
N SER A 210 -6.27 7.75 29.45
CA SER A 210 -7.74 7.74 29.37
C SER A 210 -8.37 8.43 28.15
N GLU A 211 -7.60 8.89 27.16
CA GLU A 211 -8.13 9.79 26.11
C GLU A 211 -8.73 9.07 24.88
N ARG A 212 -10.02 9.33 24.61
CA ARG A 212 -10.91 8.58 23.68
C ARG A 212 -10.98 9.10 22.23
N ARG A 213 -10.20 10.12 21.86
CA ARG A 213 -10.17 10.72 20.50
C ARG A 213 -9.01 10.18 19.67
N THR A 214 -9.16 10.14 18.35
CA THR A 214 -8.08 9.75 17.43
C THR A 214 -6.93 10.77 17.49
N MET A 215 -5.67 10.33 17.43
CA MET A 215 -4.48 11.21 17.44
C MET A 215 -4.56 12.37 16.43
N MET A 216 -5.08 12.10 15.23
CA MET A 216 -5.26 13.12 14.18
C MET A 216 -6.20 14.25 14.61
N ALA A 217 -7.26 13.93 15.36
CA ALA A 217 -8.22 14.91 15.87
C ALA A 217 -7.58 15.91 16.84
N LYS A 218 -6.62 15.44 17.68
CA LYS A 218 -5.91 16.27 18.65
C LYS A 218 -4.95 17.24 17.98
N VAL A 219 -4.21 16.77 16.98
CA VAL A 219 -3.21 17.58 16.27
C VAL A 219 -3.88 18.64 15.38
N ILE A 220 -5.00 18.30 14.74
CA ILE A 220 -5.77 19.23 13.90
C ILE A 220 -6.48 20.31 14.74
N SER A 221 -6.97 19.98 15.94
CA SER A 221 -7.77 20.93 16.76
C SER A 221 -7.02 22.17 17.23
N GLU A 222 -5.70 22.17 17.17
CA GLU A 222 -4.85 23.25 17.69
C GLU A 222 -4.12 24.02 16.57
N SER A 223 -4.30 23.65 15.30
CA SER A 223 -3.40 24.08 14.22
C SER A 223 -4.11 24.81 13.07
N ASP A 224 -3.73 26.07 12.88
CA ASP A 224 -3.96 26.84 11.66
C ASP A 224 -2.59 27.18 11.03
N ILE A 225 -2.37 26.72 9.80
CA ILE A 225 -1.11 26.88 9.04
C ILE A 225 -1.41 27.73 7.78
N PRO A 226 -1.42 29.06 7.90
CA PRO A 226 -1.55 29.97 6.76
C PRO A 226 -0.42 29.79 5.74
N VAL A 227 -0.70 30.07 4.47
CA VAL A 227 0.27 29.96 3.35
C VAL A 227 1.57 30.72 3.63
N GLU A 228 1.47 31.89 4.27
CA GLU A 228 2.63 32.75 4.54
C GLU A 228 3.38 32.42 5.84
N SER A 229 2.93 31.40 6.58
CA SER A 229 3.55 31.03 7.85
C SER A 229 4.90 30.33 7.66
N ASP A 230 5.79 30.47 8.65
CA ASP A 230 7.07 29.74 8.65
C ASP A 230 6.86 28.22 8.72
N ILE A 231 5.80 27.76 9.38
CA ILE A 231 5.43 26.34 9.42
C ILE A 231 5.09 25.83 8.01
N TYR A 232 4.33 26.61 7.24
CA TYR A 232 4.03 26.29 5.84
C TYR A 232 5.33 26.13 5.03
N ARG A 233 6.20 27.15 5.07
CA ARG A 233 7.47 27.18 4.34
C ARG A 233 8.40 26.04 4.76
N HIS A 234 8.50 25.74 6.05
CA HIS A 234 9.29 24.61 6.53
C HIS A 234 8.76 23.28 5.99
N GLY A 235 7.44 23.07 5.97
CA GLY A 235 6.81 21.87 5.40
C GLY A 235 7.11 21.67 3.91
N ILE A 236 7.04 22.75 3.13
CA ILE A 236 7.41 22.72 1.71
C ILE A 236 8.90 22.41 1.51
N GLU A 237 9.78 23.04 2.29
CA GLU A 237 11.22 22.88 2.13
C GLU A 237 11.70 21.49 2.57
N GLN A 238 11.14 20.91 3.64
CA GLN A 238 11.46 19.53 4.02
C GLN A 238 11.03 18.53 2.93
N TYR A 239 9.84 18.72 2.33
CA TYR A 239 9.36 17.87 1.24
C TYR A 239 10.30 17.95 0.05
N ARG A 240 10.61 19.18 -0.41
CA ARG A 240 11.55 19.44 -1.50
C ARG A 240 12.90 18.78 -1.26
N SER A 241 13.49 19.01 -0.09
CA SER A 241 14.82 18.51 0.25
C SER A 241 14.88 16.99 0.36
N ASN A 242 13.89 16.36 1.00
CA ASN A 242 13.82 14.91 1.18
C ASN A 242 13.54 14.20 -0.14
N MET A 243 12.52 14.63 -0.89
CA MET A 243 12.16 14.03 -2.18
C MET A 243 13.30 14.16 -3.20
N SER A 244 13.96 15.32 -3.27
CA SER A 244 15.12 15.52 -4.15
C SER A 244 16.27 14.57 -3.80
N ASP A 245 16.59 14.37 -2.52
CA ASP A 245 17.66 13.45 -2.11
C ASP A 245 17.29 11.98 -2.36
N ILE A 246 16.03 11.61 -2.15
CA ILE A 246 15.52 10.26 -2.47
C ILE A 246 15.72 9.96 -3.95
N VAL A 247 15.22 10.83 -4.83
CA VAL A 247 15.31 10.64 -6.29
C VAL A 247 16.76 10.59 -6.75
N LYS A 248 17.60 11.52 -6.30
CA LYS A 248 19.04 11.52 -6.63
C LYS A 248 19.75 10.21 -6.24
N ARG A 249 19.36 9.58 -5.13
CA ARG A 249 19.93 8.28 -4.71
C ARG A 249 19.51 7.15 -5.64
N PHE A 250 18.24 7.09 -6.04
CA PHE A 250 17.75 6.05 -6.96
C PHE A 250 18.32 6.22 -8.37
N ASP A 251 18.35 7.46 -8.88
CA ASP A 251 18.99 7.82 -10.15
C ASP A 251 20.45 7.35 -10.19
N LYS A 252 21.22 7.65 -9.13
CA LYS A 252 22.63 7.24 -9.04
C LYS A 252 22.81 5.71 -9.08
N ASN A 253 21.82 4.94 -8.62
CA ASN A 253 21.85 3.48 -8.65
C ASN A 253 21.15 2.89 -9.90
N GLY A 254 20.68 3.72 -10.83
CA GLY A 254 20.02 3.27 -12.05
C GLY A 254 18.68 2.56 -11.81
N ILE A 255 18.01 2.86 -10.69
CA ILE A 255 16.72 2.26 -10.34
C ILE A 255 15.60 3.27 -10.69
N PRO A 256 14.67 2.93 -11.60
CA PRO A 256 13.54 3.79 -11.93
C PRO A 256 12.67 4.15 -10.73
N ILE A 257 12.25 5.41 -10.65
CA ILE A 257 11.37 5.93 -9.61
C ILE A 257 10.16 6.63 -10.25
N PHE A 258 8.96 6.27 -9.77
CA PHE A 258 7.68 6.80 -10.25
C PHE A 258 7.05 7.64 -9.14
N LEU A 259 6.82 8.92 -9.41
CA LEU A 259 6.27 9.89 -8.48
C LEU A 259 4.82 10.21 -8.84
N GLY A 260 3.87 9.79 -8.03
CA GLY A 260 2.45 10.08 -8.26
C GLY A 260 2.07 11.46 -7.74
N THR A 261 1.51 12.32 -8.61
CA THR A 261 0.93 13.60 -8.19
C THR A 261 -0.17 13.40 -7.15
N LEU A 262 -0.20 14.21 -6.11
CA LEU A 262 -1.14 14.09 -4.99
C LEU A 262 -2.51 14.62 -5.40
N ALA A 263 -3.54 13.84 -5.09
CA ALA A 263 -4.94 14.19 -5.32
C ALA A 263 -5.70 14.27 -3.99
N SER A 264 -6.81 14.99 -4.01
CA SER A 264 -7.71 15.17 -2.87
C SER A 264 -9.13 15.47 -3.37
N ASN A 265 -10.15 15.15 -2.58
CA ASN A 265 -11.50 15.59 -2.86
C ASN A 265 -11.60 17.12 -2.71
N LEU A 266 -12.05 17.76 -3.78
CA LEU A 266 -12.23 19.21 -3.85
C LEU A 266 -13.69 19.61 -3.63
N MET A 267 -14.65 18.80 -4.10
CA MET A 267 -16.02 19.24 -4.30
C MET A 267 -17.01 18.88 -3.18
N ASP A 268 -16.79 17.77 -2.47
CA ASP A 268 -17.75 17.25 -1.49
C ASP A 268 -17.32 17.49 -0.04
N GLN A 269 -16.11 18.02 0.14
CA GLN A 269 -15.46 18.10 1.43
C GLN A 269 -15.07 19.54 1.69
N ALA A 270 -15.92 20.21 2.47
CA ALA A 270 -15.70 21.58 2.89
C ALA A 270 -14.36 21.73 3.62
N PRO A 271 -13.72 22.91 3.55
CA PRO A 271 -12.55 23.25 4.36
C PRO A 271 -12.73 22.87 5.83
N LEU A 272 -11.68 22.31 6.43
CA LEU A 272 -11.72 21.90 7.84
C LEU A 272 -11.44 23.07 8.79
N SER A 273 -10.82 24.14 8.30
CA SER A 273 -10.67 25.39 9.06
C SER A 273 -12.02 26.06 9.34
N ASP A 274 -12.08 26.87 10.40
CA ASP A 274 -13.25 27.68 10.77
C ASP A 274 -13.22 29.09 10.15
N ASN A 275 -12.34 29.33 9.17
CA ASN A 275 -12.19 30.63 8.53
C ASN A 275 -13.41 30.94 7.65
N PRO A 276 -14.23 31.96 7.99
CA PRO A 276 -15.45 32.29 7.25
C PRO A 276 -15.20 32.63 5.78
N ASP A 277 -14.08 33.28 5.45
CA ASP A 277 -13.75 33.67 4.08
C ASP A 277 -13.46 32.43 3.21
N VAL A 278 -12.81 31.42 3.79
CA VAL A 278 -12.49 30.16 3.11
C VAL A 278 -13.76 29.31 2.91
N LEU A 279 -14.66 29.32 3.89
CA LEU A 279 -15.97 28.66 3.78
C LEU A 279 -16.86 29.35 2.72
N ALA A 280 -16.91 30.68 2.73
CA ALA A 280 -17.65 31.45 1.72
C ALA A 280 -17.11 31.23 0.30
N LEU A 281 -15.79 31.13 0.14
CA LEU A 281 -15.15 30.79 -1.14
C LEU A 281 -15.54 29.39 -1.62
N TYR A 282 -15.64 28.42 -0.70
CA TYR A 282 -16.11 27.07 -1.02
C TYR A 282 -17.58 27.06 -1.43
N GLU A 283 -18.46 27.79 -0.73
CA GLU A 283 -19.87 27.95 -1.11
C GLU A 283 -20.01 28.62 -2.48
N GLN A 284 -19.19 29.63 -2.79
CA GLN A 284 -19.12 30.24 -4.11
C GLN A 284 -18.73 29.22 -5.19
N ALA A 285 -17.75 28.35 -4.91
CA ALA A 285 -17.35 27.29 -5.83
C ALA A 285 -18.51 26.31 -6.11
N GLN A 286 -19.30 25.97 -5.10
CA GLN A 286 -20.51 25.13 -5.26
C GLN A 286 -21.56 25.80 -6.14
N ALA A 287 -21.89 27.07 -5.88
CA ALA A 287 -22.85 27.83 -6.69
C ALA A 287 -22.38 27.96 -8.15
N THR A 288 -21.10 28.26 -8.35
CA THR A 288 -20.49 28.36 -9.69
C THR A 288 -20.58 27.03 -10.45
N TYR A 289 -20.42 25.90 -9.76
CA TYR A 289 -20.60 24.58 -10.36
C TYR A 289 -22.06 24.34 -10.75
N GLU A 290 -23.02 24.71 -9.91
CA GLU A 290 -24.47 24.58 -10.19
C GLU A 290 -24.91 25.40 -11.41
N GLU A 291 -24.22 26.51 -11.70
CA GLU A 291 -24.40 27.31 -12.92
C GLU A 291 -23.81 26.65 -14.18
N GLY A 292 -23.11 25.52 -14.05
CA GLY A 292 -22.47 24.80 -15.15
C GLY A 292 -21.07 25.29 -15.52
N LEU A 293 -20.49 26.22 -14.73
CA LEU A 293 -19.16 26.80 -14.95
C LEU A 293 -18.08 25.94 -14.28
N VAL A 294 -17.86 24.73 -14.81
CA VAL A 294 -17.02 23.69 -14.18
C VAL A 294 -15.56 24.13 -13.96
N ASP A 295 -14.92 24.76 -14.95
CA ASP A 295 -13.51 25.16 -14.85
C ASP A 295 -13.29 26.28 -13.81
N GLU A 296 -14.23 27.22 -13.74
CA GLU A 296 -14.20 28.31 -12.76
C GLU A 296 -14.44 27.76 -11.34
N ALA A 297 -15.45 26.89 -11.18
CA ALA A 297 -15.71 26.20 -9.93
C ALA A 297 -14.48 25.38 -9.46
N SER A 298 -13.82 24.64 -10.37
CA SER A 298 -12.60 23.89 -10.06
C SER A 298 -11.49 24.80 -9.53
N THR A 299 -11.33 25.98 -10.12
CA THR A 299 -10.36 26.98 -9.66
C THR A 299 -10.70 27.49 -8.25
N LEU A 300 -11.98 27.81 -7.99
CA LEU A 300 -12.43 28.27 -6.67
C LEU A 300 -12.29 27.19 -5.60
N PHE A 301 -12.63 25.93 -5.90
CA PHE A 301 -12.40 24.81 -4.96
C PHE A 301 -10.92 24.62 -4.65
N LEU A 302 -10.04 24.73 -5.66
CA LEU A 302 -8.60 24.67 -5.46
C LEU A 302 -8.11 25.80 -4.56
N GLN A 303 -8.58 27.03 -4.77
CA GLN A 303 -8.24 28.16 -3.91
C GLN A 303 -8.73 27.94 -2.46
N ALA A 304 -9.95 27.44 -2.26
CA ALA A 304 -10.46 27.08 -0.94
C ALA A 304 -9.59 26.01 -0.27
N LYS A 305 -9.13 24.98 -1.00
CA LYS A 305 -8.15 24.00 -0.49
C LYS A 305 -6.84 24.66 -0.07
N GLU A 306 -6.28 25.56 -0.89
CA GLU A 306 -4.98 26.18 -0.61
C GLU A 306 -5.05 27.18 0.56
N LEU A 307 -6.21 27.80 0.80
CA LEU A 307 -6.43 28.69 1.94
C LEU A 307 -6.88 27.94 3.22
N ASP A 308 -7.27 26.67 3.10
CA ASP A 308 -7.63 25.83 4.25
C ASP A 308 -6.40 25.55 5.13
N GLY A 309 -6.23 26.39 6.15
CA GLY A 309 -5.08 26.37 7.04
C GLY A 309 -5.00 25.14 7.94
N THR A 310 -6.04 24.29 7.98
CA THR A 310 -5.93 22.98 8.60
C THR A 310 -4.91 22.09 7.91
N ARG A 311 -4.62 22.28 6.60
CA ARG A 311 -3.60 21.50 5.85
C ARG A 311 -3.78 19.98 5.93
N PHE A 312 -5.02 19.52 6.01
CA PHE A 312 -5.33 18.09 5.90
C PHE A 312 -5.11 17.56 4.48
N ARG A 313 -5.35 18.42 3.48
CA ARG A 313 -5.04 18.15 2.07
C ARG A 313 -3.65 18.71 1.76
N ALA A 314 -2.89 17.98 0.93
CA ALA A 314 -1.57 18.42 0.48
C ALA A 314 -1.67 19.74 -0.34
N PRO A 315 -0.79 20.73 -0.08
CA PRO A 315 -0.67 21.93 -0.92
C PRO A 315 -0.28 21.59 -2.36
N GLU A 316 -0.73 22.40 -3.32
CA GLU A 316 -0.41 22.19 -4.74
C GLU A 316 1.08 22.37 -5.04
N GLU A 317 1.79 23.15 -4.23
CA GLU A 317 3.25 23.31 -4.29
C GLU A 317 4.01 21.98 -4.21
N MET A 318 3.46 20.95 -3.56
CA MET A 318 4.07 19.61 -3.55
C MET A 318 4.07 18.97 -4.94
N ASN A 319 2.99 19.12 -5.72
CA ASN A 319 2.94 18.63 -7.11
C ASN A 319 3.89 19.42 -8.01
N HIS A 320 4.04 20.74 -7.78
CA HIS A 320 5.05 21.55 -8.46
C HIS A 320 6.48 21.09 -8.14
N ILE A 321 6.77 20.76 -6.88
CA ILE A 321 8.04 20.16 -6.48
C ILE A 321 8.30 18.84 -7.23
N LEU A 322 7.32 17.92 -7.25
CA LEU A 322 7.48 16.65 -7.95
C LEU A 322 7.75 16.87 -9.44
N THR A 323 7.02 17.78 -10.07
CA THR A 323 7.21 18.14 -11.48
C THR A 323 8.63 18.66 -11.74
N ASN A 324 9.10 19.60 -10.91
CA ASN A 324 10.45 20.17 -11.05
C ASN A 324 11.54 19.10 -10.86
N ILE A 325 11.39 18.21 -9.87
CA ILE A 325 12.33 17.11 -9.65
C ILE A 325 12.41 16.23 -10.90
N THR A 326 11.28 15.86 -11.49
CA THR A 326 11.25 14.98 -12.68
C THR A 326 11.78 15.63 -13.96
N GLN A 327 11.85 16.96 -14.03
CA GLN A 327 12.50 17.66 -15.14
C GLN A 327 14.04 17.62 -15.06
N GLU A 328 14.58 17.44 -13.85
CA GLU A 328 16.03 17.46 -13.57
C GLU A 328 16.63 16.05 -13.38
N THR A 329 15.81 15.00 -13.42
CA THR A 329 16.18 13.64 -13.01
C THR A 329 15.62 12.59 -13.98
N SER A 330 15.95 11.32 -13.76
CA SER A 330 15.35 10.22 -14.54
C SER A 330 14.01 9.72 -13.98
N ALA A 331 13.51 10.35 -12.91
CA ALA A 331 12.23 10.05 -12.30
C ALA A 331 11.07 10.32 -13.26
N GLU A 332 10.06 9.44 -13.23
CA GLU A 332 8.84 9.60 -14.02
C GLU A 332 7.72 10.20 -13.16
N LEU A 333 7.11 11.29 -13.65
CA LEU A 333 5.92 11.87 -13.04
C LEU A 333 4.67 11.13 -13.52
N VAL A 334 3.92 10.55 -12.59
CA VAL A 334 2.67 9.84 -12.88
C VAL A 334 1.48 10.75 -12.55
N PRO A 335 0.64 11.13 -13.53
CA PRO A 335 -0.35 12.22 -13.42
C PRO A 335 -1.65 11.79 -12.72
N ILE A 336 -1.53 11.21 -11.53
CA ILE A 336 -2.64 10.64 -10.75
C ILE A 336 -3.78 11.65 -10.51
N GLN A 337 -3.47 12.90 -10.17
CA GLN A 337 -4.47 13.94 -9.90
C GLN A 337 -5.32 14.22 -11.14
N ALA A 338 -4.68 14.44 -12.29
CA ALA A 338 -5.37 14.70 -13.55
C ALA A 338 -6.21 13.50 -14.01
N VAL A 339 -5.69 12.27 -13.85
CA VAL A 339 -6.41 11.05 -14.22
C VAL A 339 -7.65 10.86 -13.32
N LEU A 340 -7.53 11.08 -12.01
CA LEU A 340 -8.67 11.03 -11.10
C LEU A 340 -9.69 12.12 -11.42
N ARG A 341 -9.28 13.37 -11.63
CA ARG A 341 -10.20 14.45 -12.06
C ARG A 341 -10.98 14.07 -13.31
N ASN A 342 -10.32 13.53 -14.33
CA ASN A 342 -10.97 13.13 -15.57
C ASN A 342 -11.96 11.95 -15.41
N ALA A 343 -11.67 11.04 -14.47
CA ALA A 343 -12.49 9.88 -14.17
C ALA A 343 -13.65 10.17 -13.19
N SER A 344 -13.61 11.31 -12.51
CA SER A 344 -14.69 11.76 -11.61
C SER A 344 -16.00 11.95 -12.38
N THR A 345 -17.12 11.79 -11.68
CA THR A 345 -18.45 12.00 -12.28
C THR A 345 -18.67 13.46 -12.67
N ARG A 346 -18.09 14.39 -11.89
CA ARG A 346 -18.35 15.84 -12.00
C ARG A 346 -17.22 16.63 -12.67
N LYS A 347 -16.21 15.94 -13.23
CA LYS A 347 -15.00 16.55 -13.82
C LYS A 347 -14.17 17.41 -12.84
N ILE A 348 -14.46 17.27 -11.55
CA ILE A 348 -13.73 17.80 -10.41
C ILE A 348 -13.59 16.63 -9.43
N GLU A 349 -12.46 16.51 -8.74
CA GLU A 349 -12.18 15.46 -7.77
C GLU A 349 -13.27 15.38 -6.69
N ASP A 350 -13.99 14.25 -6.64
CA ASP A 350 -15.26 14.13 -5.94
C ASP A 350 -15.46 12.76 -5.23
N THR A 351 -16.59 12.57 -4.57
CA THR A 351 -16.94 11.35 -3.81
C THR A 351 -17.08 10.09 -4.67
N SER A 352 -17.12 10.23 -6.01
CA SER A 352 -17.04 9.05 -6.89
C SER A 352 -15.66 8.39 -6.85
N LEU A 353 -14.64 9.06 -6.28
CA LEU A 353 -13.27 8.59 -6.19
C LEU A 353 -12.65 8.66 -4.78
N PHE A 354 -13.25 9.41 -3.86
CA PHE A 354 -12.74 9.62 -2.50
C PHE A 354 -13.80 9.35 -1.44
N ILE A 355 -13.38 8.85 -0.29
CA ILE A 355 -14.25 8.63 0.89
C ILE A 355 -14.35 9.85 1.80
N ASP A 356 -13.30 10.68 1.82
CA ASP A 356 -13.16 11.90 2.62
C ASP A 356 -12.33 12.92 1.82
N HIS A 357 -11.69 13.89 2.48
CA HIS A 357 -10.88 14.91 1.84
C HIS A 357 -9.70 14.37 1.01
N LEU A 358 -9.17 13.18 1.27
CA LEU A 358 -7.95 12.70 0.59
C LEU A 358 -7.87 11.20 0.32
N HIS A 359 -8.57 10.37 1.08
CA HIS A 359 -8.47 8.91 0.95
C HIS A 359 -9.28 8.41 -0.24
N PRO A 360 -8.64 7.74 -1.23
CA PRO A 360 -9.36 7.17 -2.36
C PRO A 360 -10.35 6.09 -1.91
N ASN A 361 -11.51 6.00 -2.58
CA ASN A 361 -12.37 4.83 -2.48
C ASN A 361 -11.79 3.66 -3.31
N ASP A 362 -12.47 2.52 -3.31
CA ASP A 362 -12.00 1.33 -4.04
C ASP A 362 -11.82 1.58 -5.55
N ARG A 363 -12.69 2.40 -6.17
CA ARG A 363 -12.57 2.83 -7.57
C ARG A 363 -11.35 3.75 -7.76
N GLY A 364 -11.13 4.69 -6.87
CA GLY A 364 -9.96 5.56 -6.85
C GLY A 364 -8.65 4.75 -6.78
N HIS A 365 -8.57 3.77 -5.87
CA HIS A 365 -7.41 2.86 -5.78
C HIS A 365 -7.15 2.09 -7.09
N LYS A 366 -8.20 1.58 -7.76
CA LYS A 366 -8.06 0.89 -9.05
C LYS A 366 -7.54 1.81 -10.16
N ILE A 367 -7.98 3.06 -10.18
CA ILE A 367 -7.51 4.05 -11.16
C ILE A 367 -6.04 4.42 -10.89
N ILE A 368 -5.67 4.65 -9.63
CA ILE A 368 -4.27 4.88 -9.22
C ILE A 368 -3.39 3.71 -9.66
N ALA A 369 -3.82 2.47 -9.36
CA ALA A 369 -3.10 1.26 -9.75
C ALA A 369 -2.96 1.12 -11.27
N ASN A 370 -4.02 1.44 -12.04
CA ASN A 370 -3.98 1.40 -13.49
C ASN A 370 -2.99 2.42 -14.06
N THR A 371 -2.98 3.62 -13.52
CA THR A 371 -2.10 4.71 -13.98
C THR A 371 -0.63 4.35 -13.72
N PHE A 372 -0.30 3.80 -12.54
CA PHE A 372 1.04 3.28 -12.29
C PHE A 372 1.39 2.07 -13.15
N PHE A 373 0.43 1.17 -13.39
CA PHE A 373 0.64 0.02 -14.28
C PHE A 373 1.00 0.48 -15.70
N GLU A 374 0.31 1.48 -16.24
CA GLU A 374 0.59 2.04 -17.57
C GLU A 374 2.02 2.60 -17.65
N ALA A 375 2.42 3.41 -16.67
CA ALA A 375 3.78 3.96 -16.57
C ALA A 375 4.84 2.85 -16.46
N ILE A 376 4.68 1.94 -15.50
CA ILE A 376 5.65 0.87 -15.20
C ILE A 376 5.77 -0.14 -16.35
N SER A 377 4.70 -0.38 -17.11
CA SER A 377 4.70 -1.27 -18.27
C SER A 377 5.60 -0.78 -19.42
N LEU A 378 6.01 0.50 -19.41
CA LEU A 378 6.95 1.05 -20.37
C LEU A 378 8.41 0.66 -20.10
N LEU A 379 8.72 0.13 -18.91
CA LEU A 379 10.07 -0.30 -18.57
C LEU A 379 10.53 -1.45 -19.48
N PRO A 380 11.74 -1.37 -20.07
CA PRO A 380 12.23 -2.39 -21.01
C PRO A 380 12.21 -3.81 -20.43
N LYS A 381 12.55 -3.95 -19.13
CA LYS A 381 12.52 -5.24 -18.43
C LYS A 381 11.12 -5.84 -18.38
N LEU A 382 10.06 -5.02 -18.29
CA LEU A 382 8.68 -5.48 -18.25
C LEU A 382 8.14 -5.77 -19.65
N GLN A 383 8.46 -4.92 -20.63
CA GLN A 383 7.97 -5.06 -22.01
C GLN A 383 8.27 -6.43 -22.62
N SER A 384 9.40 -7.06 -22.29
CA SER A 384 9.74 -8.39 -22.80
C SER A 384 8.86 -9.52 -22.26
N PHE A 385 8.14 -9.30 -21.15
CA PHE A 385 7.25 -10.29 -20.53
C PHE A 385 5.77 -9.94 -20.68
N LEU A 386 5.43 -8.76 -21.20
CA LEU A 386 4.04 -8.33 -21.34
C LEU A 386 3.27 -9.26 -22.28
N ASN A 387 2.19 -9.82 -21.75
CA ASN A 387 1.16 -10.47 -22.53
C ASN A 387 -0.21 -9.95 -22.05
N PRO A 388 -0.80 -8.96 -22.75
CA PRO A 388 -2.07 -8.37 -22.36
C PRO A 388 -3.15 -9.42 -22.10
N ASN A 389 -3.92 -9.20 -21.04
CA ASN A 389 -4.96 -10.11 -20.60
C ASN A 389 -6.31 -9.38 -20.55
N PRO A 390 -7.33 -9.86 -21.30
CA PRO A 390 -8.66 -9.28 -21.24
C PRO A 390 -9.35 -9.51 -19.89
N ILE A 391 -8.83 -10.42 -19.07
CA ILE A 391 -9.34 -10.69 -17.73
C ILE A 391 -8.58 -9.80 -16.75
N GLY A 392 -9.33 -8.91 -16.09
CA GLY A 392 -8.81 -8.06 -15.01
C GLY A 392 -9.01 -8.67 -13.62
N PRO A 393 -8.45 -8.02 -12.59
CA PRO A 393 -8.83 -8.27 -11.21
C PRO A 393 -10.34 -8.11 -10.99
N PRO A 394 -10.90 -8.67 -9.90
CA PRO A 394 -12.29 -8.43 -9.52
C PRO A 394 -12.69 -6.95 -9.58
N SER A 395 -13.81 -6.67 -10.24
CA SER A 395 -14.28 -5.30 -10.46
C SER A 395 -14.75 -4.60 -9.19
N GLU A 396 -15.14 -5.37 -8.18
CA GLU A 396 -15.66 -4.89 -6.90
C GLU A 396 -14.90 -5.56 -5.75
N ILE A 397 -14.80 -4.84 -4.63
CA ILE A 397 -14.32 -5.40 -3.36
C ILE A 397 -15.38 -6.35 -2.79
N SER A 398 -14.99 -7.20 -1.83
CA SER A 398 -15.97 -8.10 -1.23
C SER A 398 -16.97 -7.40 -0.33
N THR A 399 -18.12 -8.04 -0.12
CA THR A 399 -19.13 -7.55 0.84
C THR A 399 -18.56 -7.43 2.25
N PHE A 400 -17.71 -8.38 2.67
CA PHE A 400 -16.97 -8.30 3.93
C PHE A 400 -16.06 -7.08 3.98
N GLU A 401 -15.21 -6.90 2.96
CA GLU A 401 -14.26 -5.78 2.89
C GLU A 401 -14.97 -4.43 2.89
N LYS A 402 -16.08 -4.34 2.13
CA LYS A 402 -16.93 -3.16 2.08
C LYS A 402 -17.48 -2.81 3.47
N ALA A 403 -18.14 -3.75 4.15
CA ALA A 403 -18.71 -3.52 5.47
C ALA A 403 -17.62 -3.22 6.53
N TYR A 404 -16.47 -3.90 6.46
CA TYR A 404 -15.33 -3.66 7.35
C TYR A 404 -14.81 -2.23 7.20
N ALA A 405 -14.64 -1.77 5.96
CA ALA A 405 -14.20 -0.42 5.65
C ALA A 405 -15.27 0.61 6.05
N GLU A 406 -16.55 0.38 5.76
CA GLU A 406 -17.65 1.29 6.11
C GLU A 406 -17.77 1.55 7.62
N ILE A 407 -17.49 0.56 8.48
CA ILE A 407 -17.42 0.79 9.93
C ILE A 407 -16.21 1.64 10.31
N SER A 408 -15.06 1.43 9.67
CA SER A 408 -13.86 2.25 9.91
C SER A 408 -14.07 3.70 9.47
N ILE A 409 -14.68 3.88 8.29
CA ILE A 409 -15.08 5.19 7.75
C ILE A 409 -16.09 5.86 8.69
N ALA A 410 -17.10 5.13 9.15
CA ALA A 410 -18.08 5.69 10.08
C ALA A 410 -17.40 6.18 11.36
N ARG A 411 -16.46 5.40 11.94
CA ARG A 411 -15.73 5.83 13.14
C ARG A 411 -14.94 7.13 12.91
N LEU A 412 -14.37 7.30 11.72
CA LEU A 412 -13.62 8.49 11.31
C LEU A 412 -14.54 9.71 11.13
N LEU A 413 -15.63 9.55 10.37
CA LEU A 413 -16.46 10.67 9.92
C LEU A 413 -17.44 11.19 10.97
N VAL A 414 -17.78 10.43 12.02
CA VAL A 414 -18.75 10.88 13.05
C VAL A 414 -18.18 11.86 14.08
N GLY A 415 -16.87 12.13 14.04
CA GLY A 415 -16.18 12.94 15.03
C GLY A 415 -15.33 14.05 14.43
N TYR A 416 -14.65 14.77 15.31
CA TYR A 416 -13.72 15.83 14.93
C TYR A 416 -12.56 15.26 14.06
N PRO A 417 -12.11 15.94 12.98
CA PRO A 417 -12.50 17.28 12.53
C PRO A 417 -13.71 17.35 11.58
N PHE A 418 -14.27 16.21 11.17
CA PHE A 418 -15.34 16.14 10.15
C PHE A 418 -16.68 16.63 10.67
N VAL A 419 -16.97 16.37 11.96
CA VAL A 419 -18.11 16.95 12.66
C VAL A 419 -17.58 17.81 13.80
N LYS A 420 -17.79 19.12 13.69
CA LYS A 420 -17.36 20.11 14.69
C LYS A 420 -18.41 20.27 15.79
N ASN A 421 -17.99 20.77 16.95
CA ASN A 421 -18.88 21.12 18.07
C ASN A 421 -19.74 19.96 18.62
N VAL A 422 -19.27 18.71 18.47
CA VAL A 422 -19.89 17.53 19.08
C VAL A 422 -19.07 17.02 20.26
N THR A 423 -19.76 16.55 21.30
CA THR A 423 -19.10 15.88 22.44
C THR A 423 -18.69 14.47 22.05
N ILE A 424 -17.62 13.95 22.66
CA ILE A 424 -17.15 12.58 22.42
C ILE A 424 -18.28 11.56 22.66
N ASP A 425 -19.11 11.77 23.68
CA ASP A 425 -20.22 10.86 23.98
C ASP A 425 -21.27 10.86 22.85
N ASN A 426 -21.56 12.02 22.25
CA ASN A 426 -22.46 12.10 21.10
C ASN A 426 -21.83 11.44 19.86
N GLU A 427 -20.55 11.68 19.59
CA GLU A 427 -19.80 11.02 18.51
C GLU A 427 -19.90 9.48 18.63
N LEU A 428 -19.63 8.96 19.84
CA LEU A 428 -19.68 7.53 20.14
C LEU A 428 -21.11 6.96 20.04
N GLN A 429 -22.14 7.72 20.44
CA GLN A 429 -23.53 7.29 20.29
C GLN A 429 -23.97 7.19 18.82
N VAL A 430 -23.56 8.15 17.99
CA VAL A 430 -23.84 8.11 16.53
C VAL A 430 -23.11 6.93 15.90
N PHE A 431 -21.83 6.75 16.20
CA PHE A 431 -21.07 5.59 15.75
C PHE A 431 -21.71 4.27 16.19
N GLU A 432 -22.12 4.16 17.45
CA GLU A 432 -22.77 2.96 18.00
C GLU A 432 -24.07 2.64 17.26
N ARG A 433 -24.85 3.65 16.87
CA ARG A 433 -26.07 3.46 16.06
C ARG A 433 -25.74 2.90 14.68
N ILE A 434 -24.73 3.45 14.01
CA ILE A 434 -24.28 2.96 12.70
C ILE A 434 -23.78 1.52 12.85
N TYR A 435 -22.89 1.26 13.80
CA TYR A 435 -22.37 -0.09 14.08
C TYR A 435 -23.49 -1.11 14.32
N ARG A 436 -24.49 -0.79 15.14
CA ARG A 436 -25.64 -1.67 15.41
C ARG A 436 -26.51 -1.92 14.17
N SER A 437 -26.56 -0.99 13.22
CA SER A 437 -27.28 -1.23 11.97
C SER A 437 -26.64 -2.37 11.17
N TYR A 438 -25.30 -2.39 11.05
CA TYR A 438 -24.57 -3.45 10.32
C TYR A 438 -24.71 -4.83 10.97
N LEU A 439 -24.86 -4.90 12.29
CA LEU A 439 -25.10 -6.17 12.98
C LEU A 439 -26.37 -6.89 12.52
N ASN A 440 -27.33 -6.16 11.94
CA ASN A 440 -28.64 -6.66 11.54
C ASN A 440 -28.84 -6.78 10.01
N ILE A 441 -27.88 -6.34 9.18
CA ILE A 441 -28.03 -6.37 7.71
C ILE A 441 -27.88 -7.81 7.19
N SER A 442 -26.74 -8.44 7.45
CA SER A 442 -26.46 -9.83 7.09
C SER A 442 -25.44 -10.45 8.04
N TYR A 443 -25.24 -11.77 7.93
CA TYR A 443 -24.20 -12.44 8.70
C TYR A 443 -22.79 -11.95 8.33
N ILE A 444 -22.57 -11.55 7.07
CA ILE A 444 -21.28 -11.04 6.58
C ILE A 444 -21.03 -9.65 7.16
N ASP A 445 -22.01 -8.75 7.04
CA ASP A 445 -21.93 -7.38 7.57
C ASP A 445 -21.73 -7.38 9.08
N SER A 446 -22.42 -8.29 9.79
CA SER A 446 -22.30 -8.45 11.24
C SER A 446 -20.89 -8.89 11.65
N ILE A 447 -20.33 -9.91 11.00
CA ILE A 447 -18.95 -10.37 11.27
C ILE A 447 -17.95 -9.27 10.91
N ALA A 448 -18.11 -8.62 9.75
CA ALA A 448 -17.23 -7.54 9.30
C ALA A 448 -17.24 -6.34 10.26
N ALA A 449 -18.43 -5.95 10.74
CA ALA A 449 -18.57 -4.85 11.67
C ALA A 449 -17.94 -5.15 13.03
N VAL A 450 -18.15 -6.36 13.56
CA VAL A 450 -17.47 -6.83 14.78
C VAL A 450 -15.96 -6.83 14.57
N ALA A 451 -15.49 -7.36 13.44
CA ALA A 451 -14.07 -7.44 13.14
C ALA A 451 -13.42 -6.06 13.03
N SER A 452 -14.09 -5.09 12.41
CA SER A 452 -13.61 -3.71 12.31
C SER A 452 -13.59 -3.04 13.68
N LYS A 453 -14.70 -3.04 14.41
CA LYS A 453 -14.79 -2.34 15.71
C LYS A 453 -13.88 -2.95 16.78
N GLN A 454 -13.80 -4.27 16.85
CA GLN A 454 -12.99 -4.97 17.86
C GLN A 454 -11.56 -5.28 17.39
N GLN A 455 -11.20 -4.86 16.18
CA GLN A 455 -9.89 -5.13 15.57
C GLN A 455 -9.56 -6.64 15.55
N VAL A 456 -10.55 -7.49 15.28
CA VAL A 456 -10.35 -8.94 15.09
C VAL A 456 -9.43 -9.16 13.89
N PHE A 457 -8.50 -10.10 14.01
CA PHE A 457 -7.61 -10.46 12.92
C PHE A 457 -8.42 -10.89 11.69
N VAL A 458 -8.25 -10.17 10.58
CA VAL A 458 -9.09 -10.30 9.36
C VAL A 458 -9.20 -11.75 8.86
N PRO A 459 -8.12 -12.55 8.78
CA PRO A 459 -8.23 -13.96 8.39
C PRO A 459 -9.16 -14.81 9.26
N LEU A 460 -9.24 -14.52 10.58
CA LEU A 460 -10.15 -15.23 11.48
C LEU A 460 -11.60 -14.88 11.16
N ALA A 461 -11.89 -13.60 10.94
CA ALA A 461 -13.22 -13.14 10.57
C ALA A 461 -13.68 -13.68 9.21
N LEU A 462 -12.80 -13.68 8.20
CA LEU A 462 -13.08 -14.28 6.89
C LEU A 462 -13.33 -15.79 6.98
N THR A 463 -12.58 -16.50 7.84
CA THR A 463 -12.83 -17.93 8.10
C THR A 463 -14.23 -18.16 8.68
N GLU A 464 -14.69 -17.30 9.60
CA GLU A 464 -16.06 -17.37 10.14
C GLU A 464 -17.10 -17.09 9.06
N VAL A 465 -16.87 -16.09 8.20
CA VAL A 465 -17.75 -15.78 7.07
C VAL A 465 -17.90 -16.99 6.15
N ILE A 466 -16.79 -17.61 5.74
CA ILE A 466 -16.79 -18.79 4.87
C ILE A 466 -17.52 -19.95 5.54
N ALA A 467 -17.26 -20.22 6.83
CA ALA A 467 -17.94 -21.28 7.57
C ALA A 467 -19.46 -21.07 7.63
N LYS A 468 -19.94 -19.84 7.90
CA LYS A 468 -21.37 -19.52 7.86
C LYS A 468 -21.95 -19.60 6.46
N ALA A 469 -21.19 -19.21 5.45
CA ALA A 469 -21.61 -19.31 4.06
C ALA A 469 -21.82 -20.77 3.63
N TYR A 470 -20.97 -21.71 4.08
CA TYR A 470 -21.19 -23.16 3.89
C TYR A 470 -22.48 -23.65 4.54
N LEU A 471 -22.75 -23.28 5.80
CA LEU A 471 -24.00 -23.65 6.49
C LEU A 471 -25.25 -23.12 5.79
N LYS A 472 -25.12 -21.99 5.07
CA LYS A 472 -26.20 -21.34 4.32
C LYS A 472 -26.25 -21.72 2.84
N ALA A 473 -25.33 -22.56 2.36
CA ALA A 473 -25.13 -22.86 0.95
C ALA A 473 -24.96 -21.60 0.06
N ASP A 474 -24.36 -20.54 0.60
CA ASP A 474 -24.12 -19.28 -0.11
C ASP A 474 -22.85 -19.38 -0.97
N THR A 475 -23.04 -19.85 -2.20
CA THR A 475 -21.94 -20.12 -3.12
C THR A 475 -21.16 -18.86 -3.51
N LEU A 476 -21.82 -17.71 -3.65
CA LEU A 476 -21.11 -16.49 -4.05
C LEU A 476 -20.21 -15.99 -2.93
N ALA A 477 -20.71 -16.00 -1.69
CA ALA A 477 -19.94 -15.60 -0.52
C ALA A 477 -18.71 -16.51 -0.30
N ILE A 478 -18.85 -17.82 -0.48
CA ILE A 478 -17.70 -18.75 -0.36
C ILE A 478 -16.63 -18.39 -1.40
N VAL A 479 -16.98 -18.26 -2.69
CA VAL A 479 -16.01 -17.92 -3.74
C VAL A 479 -15.32 -16.59 -3.45
N GLN A 480 -16.10 -15.57 -3.13
CA GLN A 480 -15.59 -14.20 -2.94
C GLN A 480 -14.69 -14.09 -1.70
N HIS A 481 -15.09 -14.68 -0.58
CA HIS A 481 -14.36 -14.56 0.69
C HIS A 481 -13.22 -15.56 0.81
N SER A 482 -13.30 -16.73 0.18
CA SER A 482 -12.14 -17.61 0.04
C SER A 482 -11.03 -16.95 -0.77
N TYR A 483 -11.38 -16.20 -1.82
CA TYR A 483 -10.40 -15.39 -2.56
C TYR A 483 -9.72 -14.34 -1.68
N ASP A 484 -10.48 -13.62 -0.85
CA ASP A 484 -9.89 -12.65 0.08
C ASP A 484 -9.03 -13.31 1.16
N LEU A 485 -9.48 -14.43 1.73
CA LEU A 485 -8.72 -15.17 2.75
C LEU A 485 -7.40 -15.69 2.16
N LEU A 486 -7.42 -16.13 0.89
CA LEU A 486 -6.22 -16.62 0.21
C LEU A 486 -5.13 -15.57 0.11
N LYS A 487 -5.45 -14.27 -0.02
CA LYS A 487 -4.43 -13.20 -0.06
C LYS A 487 -3.58 -13.16 1.23
N TRP A 488 -4.12 -13.65 2.34
CA TRP A 488 -3.40 -13.81 3.61
C TRP A 488 -2.72 -15.16 3.78
N GLN A 489 -3.16 -16.17 3.05
CA GLN A 489 -2.79 -17.58 3.23
C GLN A 489 -2.45 -18.26 1.90
N LEU A 490 -1.66 -17.58 1.06
CA LEU A 490 -1.36 -18.00 -0.32
C LEU A 490 -0.67 -19.38 -0.44
N ARG A 491 -0.18 -19.93 0.67
CA ARG A 491 0.49 -21.24 0.74
C ARG A 491 -0.35 -22.34 1.42
N HIS A 492 -1.59 -22.03 1.83
CA HIS A 492 -2.45 -23.00 2.53
C HIS A 492 -3.16 -23.94 1.53
N GLN A 493 -2.57 -25.11 1.26
CA GLN A 493 -3.01 -26.05 0.22
C GLN A 493 -4.51 -26.39 0.27
N ASN A 494 -5.03 -26.76 1.45
CA ASN A 494 -6.45 -27.11 1.58
C ASN A 494 -7.38 -25.95 1.23
N LEU A 495 -6.97 -24.71 1.52
CA LEU A 495 -7.76 -23.52 1.19
C LEU A 495 -7.74 -23.28 -0.32
N ILE A 496 -6.58 -23.43 -0.96
CA ILE A 496 -6.44 -23.31 -2.42
C ILE A 496 -7.32 -24.35 -3.12
N GLU A 497 -7.19 -25.62 -2.75
CA GLU A 497 -7.90 -26.72 -3.41
C GLU A 497 -9.42 -26.60 -3.22
N SER A 498 -9.88 -26.34 -1.99
CA SER A 498 -11.32 -26.13 -1.72
C SER A 498 -11.87 -24.90 -2.46
N SER A 499 -11.10 -23.81 -2.55
CA SER A 499 -11.52 -22.61 -3.30
C SER A 499 -11.66 -22.89 -4.80
N ILE A 500 -10.71 -23.64 -5.38
CA ILE A 500 -10.76 -24.05 -6.79
C ILE A 500 -11.99 -24.94 -7.04
N GLU A 501 -12.13 -26.02 -6.28
CA GLU A 501 -13.22 -26.99 -6.44
C GLU A 501 -14.58 -26.29 -6.34
N PHE A 502 -14.74 -25.47 -5.31
CA PHE A 502 -15.99 -24.79 -5.05
C PHE A 502 -16.34 -23.79 -6.16
N THR A 503 -15.35 -23.01 -6.61
CA THR A 503 -15.59 -22.02 -7.68
C THR A 503 -15.88 -22.71 -9.02
N LEU A 504 -15.20 -23.81 -9.35
CA LEU A 504 -15.50 -24.60 -10.55
C LEU A 504 -16.92 -25.18 -10.54
N ASN A 505 -17.32 -25.77 -9.41
CA ASN A 505 -18.66 -26.36 -9.25
C ASN A 505 -19.77 -25.31 -9.31
N SER A 506 -19.50 -24.08 -8.88
CA SER A 506 -20.47 -22.99 -8.92
C SER A 506 -20.78 -22.48 -10.35
N GLY A 507 -19.85 -22.69 -11.29
CA GLY A 507 -19.89 -22.07 -12.62
C GLY A 507 -19.77 -20.53 -12.63
N LYS A 508 -19.61 -19.88 -11.47
CA LYS A 508 -19.57 -18.42 -11.34
C LYS A 508 -18.14 -17.88 -11.37
N ASN A 509 -17.99 -16.71 -11.98
CA ASN A 509 -16.87 -15.79 -11.81
C ASN A 509 -15.46 -16.40 -12.01
N LYS A 510 -15.24 -17.05 -13.16
CA LYS A 510 -13.95 -17.69 -13.54
C LYS A 510 -12.74 -16.75 -13.45
N ALA A 511 -12.94 -15.43 -13.53
CA ALA A 511 -11.88 -14.44 -13.35
C ALA A 511 -11.21 -14.53 -11.96
N TYR A 512 -11.97 -14.85 -10.91
CA TYR A 512 -11.43 -15.06 -9.56
C TYR A 512 -10.45 -16.22 -9.52
N ILE A 513 -10.81 -17.38 -10.10
CA ILE A 513 -9.92 -18.55 -10.16
C ILE A 513 -8.65 -18.19 -10.94
N ILE A 514 -8.79 -17.53 -12.09
CA ILE A 514 -7.63 -17.18 -12.93
C ILE A 514 -6.67 -16.26 -12.16
N ASN A 515 -7.17 -15.20 -11.54
CA ASN A 515 -6.35 -14.28 -10.76
C ASN A 515 -5.71 -14.97 -9.54
N MET A 516 -6.47 -15.81 -8.84
CA MET A 516 -5.99 -16.62 -7.72
C MET A 516 -4.86 -17.57 -8.15
N LEU A 517 -5.02 -18.30 -9.26
CA LEU A 517 -4.00 -19.24 -9.74
C LEU A 517 -2.71 -18.51 -10.15
N HIS A 518 -2.83 -17.32 -10.76
CA HIS A 518 -1.68 -16.46 -11.03
C HIS A 518 -0.91 -16.10 -9.75
N GLN A 519 -1.61 -15.74 -8.67
CA GLN A 519 -0.99 -15.43 -7.37
C GLN A 519 -0.37 -16.67 -6.72
N VAL A 520 -1.08 -17.80 -6.69
CA VAL A 520 -0.60 -19.07 -6.11
C VAL A 520 0.68 -19.54 -6.81
N ILE A 521 0.73 -19.46 -8.14
CA ILE A 521 1.92 -19.82 -8.91
C ILE A 521 3.07 -18.84 -8.66
N ASN A 522 2.79 -17.53 -8.62
CA ASN A 522 3.79 -16.50 -8.33
C ASN A 522 4.46 -16.70 -6.96
N ASP A 523 3.68 -17.09 -5.96
CA ASP A 523 4.15 -17.35 -4.60
C ASP A 523 4.90 -18.68 -4.45
N GLY A 524 5.10 -19.39 -5.57
CA GLY A 524 5.99 -20.55 -5.68
C GLY A 524 5.30 -21.89 -5.52
N ASN A 525 3.97 -21.96 -5.54
CA ASN A 525 3.27 -23.24 -5.61
C ASN A 525 3.26 -23.74 -7.06
N LEU A 526 4.22 -24.60 -7.38
CA LEU A 526 4.50 -25.06 -8.74
C LEU A 526 3.80 -26.38 -9.11
N ASP A 527 2.74 -26.75 -8.40
CA ASP A 527 1.94 -27.93 -8.75
C ASP A 527 1.40 -27.82 -10.18
N THR A 528 1.74 -28.79 -11.02
CA THR A 528 1.41 -28.80 -12.43
C THR A 528 -0.09 -28.75 -12.71
N ARG A 529 -0.93 -29.20 -11.77
CA ARG A 529 -2.40 -29.12 -11.88
C ARG A 529 -2.87 -27.67 -12.04
N TYR A 530 -2.20 -26.69 -11.45
CA TYR A 530 -2.56 -25.28 -11.55
C TYR A 530 -2.24 -24.68 -12.92
N PHE A 531 -1.13 -25.09 -13.53
CA PHE A 531 -0.76 -24.68 -14.89
C PHE A 531 -1.74 -25.25 -15.92
N ASP A 532 -2.07 -26.55 -15.81
CA ASP A 532 -3.06 -27.20 -16.67
C ASP A 532 -4.46 -26.60 -16.51
N LEU A 533 -4.84 -26.26 -15.27
CA LEU A 533 -6.10 -25.58 -15.00
C LEU A 533 -6.13 -24.16 -15.60
N LEU A 534 -5.05 -23.38 -15.49
CA LEU A 534 -4.97 -22.07 -16.15
C LEU A 534 -5.09 -22.19 -17.67
N ALA A 535 -4.38 -23.13 -18.29
CA ALA A 535 -4.50 -23.40 -19.72
C ALA A 535 -5.95 -23.71 -20.10
N SER A 536 -6.60 -24.61 -19.35
CA SER A 536 -8.00 -24.99 -19.54
C SER A 536 -8.95 -23.79 -19.41
N LEU A 537 -8.77 -22.97 -18.38
CA LEU A 537 -9.60 -21.78 -18.14
C LEU A 537 -9.45 -20.74 -19.24
N TYR A 538 -8.24 -20.50 -19.76
CA TYR A 538 -8.06 -19.59 -20.90
C TYR A 538 -8.65 -20.15 -22.20
N LEU A 539 -8.54 -21.45 -22.46
CA LEU A 539 -9.18 -22.10 -23.62
C LEU A 539 -10.71 -22.10 -23.53
N LEU A 540 -11.26 -22.17 -22.31
CA LEU A 540 -12.70 -22.03 -22.05
C LEU A 540 -13.20 -20.61 -22.31
N ASN A 541 -12.34 -19.60 -22.15
CA ASN A 541 -12.62 -18.20 -22.50
C ASN A 541 -12.14 -17.83 -23.92
N GLU A 542 -11.81 -18.83 -24.75
CA GLU A 542 -11.35 -18.65 -26.13
C GLU A 542 -10.10 -17.76 -26.27
N ASN A 543 -9.32 -17.61 -25.20
CA ASN A 543 -8.11 -16.80 -25.17
C ASN A 543 -6.88 -17.65 -25.48
N THR A 544 -6.69 -17.95 -26.77
CA THR A 544 -5.58 -18.77 -27.25
C THR A 544 -4.22 -18.14 -26.98
N LYS A 545 -4.13 -16.80 -27.01
CA LYS A 545 -2.90 -16.05 -26.73
C LYS A 545 -2.37 -16.29 -25.31
N GLN A 546 -3.25 -16.26 -24.31
CA GLN A 546 -2.88 -16.58 -22.93
C GLN A 546 -2.66 -18.08 -22.76
N ALA A 547 -3.58 -18.91 -23.29
CA ALA A 547 -3.53 -20.36 -23.15
C ALA A 547 -2.21 -20.99 -23.66
N LYS A 548 -1.66 -20.47 -24.76
CA LYS A 548 -0.43 -20.99 -25.39
C LYS A 548 0.74 -21.06 -24.43
N TYR A 549 0.94 -20.06 -23.57
CA TYR A 549 2.03 -20.06 -22.60
C TYR A 549 1.82 -21.12 -21.52
N TRP A 550 0.62 -21.18 -20.96
CA TRP A 550 0.29 -22.14 -19.91
C TRP A 550 0.34 -23.59 -20.41
N LEU A 551 -0.08 -23.84 -21.66
CA LEU A 551 0.08 -25.13 -22.34
C LEU A 551 1.56 -25.57 -22.41
N LYS A 552 2.45 -24.65 -22.81
CA LYS A 552 3.89 -24.93 -22.85
C LYS A 552 4.48 -25.17 -21.47
N GLU A 553 4.04 -24.41 -20.47
CA GLU A 553 4.50 -24.61 -19.09
C GLU A 553 4.01 -25.95 -18.50
N THR A 554 2.80 -26.39 -18.85
CA THR A 554 2.29 -27.73 -18.52
C THR A 554 3.07 -28.81 -19.25
N GLU A 555 3.31 -28.67 -20.55
CA GLU A 555 4.12 -29.61 -21.36
C GLU A 555 5.54 -29.78 -20.82
N ARG A 556 6.18 -28.68 -20.41
CA ARG A 556 7.53 -28.69 -19.81
C ARG A 556 7.59 -29.48 -18.51
N ARG A 557 6.50 -29.51 -17.73
CA ARG A 557 6.45 -30.15 -16.40
C ARG A 557 5.94 -31.57 -16.44
N THR A 558 4.88 -31.83 -17.21
CA THR A 558 4.25 -33.14 -17.36
C THR A 558 4.01 -33.42 -18.84
N PRO A 559 5.07 -33.76 -19.59
CA PRO A 559 4.92 -34.17 -20.98
C PRO A 559 4.02 -35.42 -21.04
N ASN A 560 3.18 -35.49 -22.06
CA ASN A 560 2.25 -36.60 -22.30
C ASN A 560 1.10 -36.77 -21.28
N ALA A 561 0.82 -35.77 -20.44
CA ALA A 561 -0.38 -35.81 -19.59
C ALA A 561 -1.66 -35.90 -20.47
N PRO A 562 -2.63 -36.78 -20.15
CA PRO A 562 -3.87 -36.89 -20.93
C PRO A 562 -4.58 -35.56 -21.15
N ARG A 563 -4.73 -34.76 -20.08
CA ARG A 563 -5.36 -33.43 -20.16
C ARG A 563 -4.60 -32.45 -21.05
N LEU A 564 -3.27 -32.53 -21.09
CA LEU A 564 -2.46 -31.70 -21.97
C LEU A 564 -2.79 -31.96 -23.45
N PHE A 565 -2.95 -33.22 -23.85
CA PHE A 565 -3.36 -33.56 -25.21
C PHE A 565 -4.76 -33.06 -25.54
N TYR A 566 -5.70 -33.18 -24.62
CA TYR A 566 -7.05 -32.60 -24.78
C TYR A 566 -7.00 -31.07 -24.93
N ASN A 567 -6.21 -30.39 -24.10
CA ASN A 567 -6.06 -28.94 -24.12
C ASN A 567 -5.34 -28.46 -25.40
N TYR A 568 -4.30 -29.16 -25.87
CA TYR A 568 -3.67 -28.86 -27.17
C TYR A 568 -4.64 -29.10 -28.34
N SER A 569 -5.44 -30.16 -28.29
CA SER A 569 -6.48 -30.39 -29.30
C SER A 569 -7.44 -29.20 -29.38
N ARG A 570 -7.94 -28.72 -28.24
CA ARG A 570 -8.82 -27.55 -28.17
C ARG A 570 -8.12 -26.27 -28.64
N TYR A 571 -6.87 -26.06 -28.25
CA TYR A 571 -6.06 -24.92 -28.71
C TYR A 571 -5.96 -24.87 -30.24
N TYR A 572 -5.51 -25.95 -30.87
CA TYR A 572 -5.38 -25.99 -32.33
C TYR A 572 -6.72 -25.89 -33.05
N LEU A 573 -7.80 -26.41 -32.46
CA LEU A 573 -9.15 -26.22 -32.99
C LEU A 573 -9.56 -24.74 -33.01
N LEU A 574 -9.32 -24.00 -31.92
CA LEU A 574 -9.61 -22.57 -31.82
C LEU A 574 -8.72 -21.73 -32.76
N GLU A 575 -7.48 -22.17 -33.02
CA GLU A 575 -6.56 -21.52 -33.97
C GLU A 575 -6.85 -21.91 -35.44
N GLY A 576 -7.82 -22.81 -35.69
CA GLY A 576 -8.21 -23.27 -37.03
C GLY A 576 -7.34 -24.38 -37.64
N ASP A 577 -6.39 -24.95 -36.90
CA ASP A 577 -5.54 -26.07 -37.34
C ASP A 577 -6.20 -27.42 -36.98
N THR A 578 -7.18 -27.81 -37.81
CA THR A 578 -7.99 -29.03 -37.58
C THR A 578 -7.16 -30.32 -37.65
N ILE A 579 -6.08 -30.34 -38.43
CA ILE A 579 -5.19 -31.49 -38.56
C ILE A 579 -4.43 -31.73 -37.26
N LYS A 580 -3.82 -30.68 -36.69
CA LYS A 580 -3.15 -30.82 -35.38
C LYS A 580 -4.17 -31.08 -34.28
N ALA A 581 -5.33 -30.44 -34.31
CA ALA A 581 -6.39 -30.71 -33.33
C ALA A 581 -6.75 -32.20 -33.31
N GLN A 582 -7.01 -32.80 -34.47
CA GLN A 582 -7.31 -34.23 -34.59
C GLN A 582 -6.15 -35.10 -34.07
N LYS A 583 -4.90 -34.77 -34.42
CA LYS A 583 -3.72 -35.50 -33.96
C LYS A 583 -3.62 -35.53 -32.43
N TYR A 584 -3.75 -34.37 -31.78
CA TYR A 584 -3.70 -34.28 -30.32
C TYR A 584 -4.91 -34.96 -29.65
N TYR A 585 -6.09 -34.88 -30.26
CA TYR A 585 -7.26 -35.61 -29.77
C TYR A 585 -7.08 -37.13 -29.85
N GLN A 586 -6.49 -37.65 -30.92
CA GLN A 586 -6.16 -39.07 -31.04
C GLN A 586 -5.18 -39.53 -29.96
N GLN A 587 -4.16 -38.72 -29.67
CA GLN A 587 -3.24 -38.98 -28.56
C GLN A 587 -3.98 -39.03 -27.22
N PHE A 588 -4.88 -38.07 -26.97
CA PHE A 588 -5.74 -38.09 -25.78
C PHE A 588 -6.56 -39.39 -25.70
N VAL A 589 -7.28 -39.77 -26.77
CA VAL A 589 -8.08 -41.00 -26.79
C VAL A 589 -7.23 -42.26 -26.55
N GLN A 590 -6.00 -42.31 -27.07
CA GLN A 590 -5.09 -43.42 -26.82
C GLN A 590 -4.73 -43.54 -25.34
N THR A 591 -4.54 -42.43 -24.62
CA THR A 591 -4.28 -42.46 -23.17
C THR A 591 -5.46 -43.02 -22.37
N GLN A 592 -6.71 -42.85 -22.84
CA GLN A 592 -7.92 -43.34 -22.16
C GLN A 592 -8.20 -44.82 -22.40
N ARG A 593 -7.48 -45.48 -23.30
CA ARG A 593 -7.64 -46.91 -23.62
C ARG A 593 -6.64 -47.81 -22.89
N LEU A 594 -5.68 -47.21 -22.19
CA LEU A 594 -4.61 -47.91 -21.47
C LEU A 594 -4.91 -48.06 -19.97
N ASP A 595 -5.95 -47.37 -19.48
CA ASP A 595 -6.60 -47.58 -18.19
C ASP A 595 -7.85 -48.46 -18.38
#